data_AF-A0A6L8GAJ0-F1
#
_entry.id   AF-A0A6L8GAJ0-F1
#
_cell.length_a   1.000
_cell.length_b   1.000
_cell.length_c   1.000
_cell.angle_alpha   90.00
_cell.angle_beta   90.00
_cell.angle_gamma   90.00
#
_symmetry.space_group_name_H-M   'P 1'
#
loop_
_entity.id
_entity.type
_entity.pdbx_description
1 polymer ?
#
loop_
_entity_poly.entity_id
_entity_poly.type
_entity_poly.pdbx_seq_one_letter_code
_entity_poly.pdbx_strand_id
1 'polypeptide(L)'
;MFETLFARPDIVRCYRAAPLPDERLGYLEHCAQGGASLQTLCTIAAHQVSLVRLLDLHEGERVSVTRVETAADQWSLPGGRQCSRPASSEVRRCFVGHAERWLRFAGLLDEPARARHAHAVEVAAFEAWMRDERGWSEETVRYCLGAVDRFLEGLDDRKVALAEVGIADIDREVTRWQARDCSRITVREYAARLRTFFRFAERRGWCTPGLADGIMPARFHPGKPLPKGLDRDEVLRLLATSEGDSMADLRDRAILMVLVAYGLRSGEVAGLRLDDLDWTKEILRVRRPKPGRTHLYPLSRGVGQAILRYVRDGRPRRPERTLFLTLNAPIRPITTRAIGHVVRSRLDRIGITGKCRGPHVLRHSTAQHLLDHGLSMKEVGDYLGHRGISATSAYARVRLGTLREVAGIDLEGLA
;
A
#
# COMPACT_ATOMS: atom_id res chain seq x y z
N MET A 1 9.99 -22.54 21.47
CA MET A 1 10.35 -21.98 20.14
C MET A 1 11.84 -22.16 19.82
N PHE A 2 12.78 -22.01 20.77
CA PHE A 2 14.19 -22.33 20.51
C PHE A 2 14.42 -23.80 20.13
N GLU A 3 13.68 -24.74 20.72
CA GLU A 3 13.69 -26.17 20.39
C GLU A 3 13.20 -26.45 18.97
N THR A 4 12.35 -25.57 18.45
CA THR A 4 11.83 -25.64 17.09
C THR A 4 12.83 -25.07 16.07
N LEU A 5 13.67 -24.14 16.51
CA LEU A 5 14.67 -23.47 15.67
C LEU A 5 15.98 -24.25 15.58
N PHE A 6 16.40 -24.93 16.66
CA PHE A 6 17.67 -25.62 16.75
C PHE A 6 17.47 -27.08 17.16
N ALA A 7 17.92 -28.00 16.31
CA ALA A 7 17.80 -29.44 16.55
C ALA A 7 18.76 -29.95 17.66
N ARG A 8 19.78 -29.17 18.02
CA ARG A 8 20.86 -29.56 18.93
C ARG A 8 20.61 -29.06 20.36
N PRO A 9 20.45 -29.95 21.36
CA PRO A 9 20.14 -29.56 22.74
C PRO A 9 21.18 -28.63 23.38
N ASP A 10 22.45 -28.80 23.03
CA ASP A 10 23.54 -27.95 23.51
C ASP A 10 23.42 -26.51 22.99
N ILE A 11 23.01 -26.33 21.73
CA ILE A 11 22.76 -25.01 21.15
C ILE A 11 21.54 -24.36 21.81
N VAL A 12 20.46 -25.12 22.02
CA VAL A 12 19.27 -24.61 22.72
C VAL A 12 19.63 -24.12 24.12
N ARG A 13 20.46 -24.87 24.86
CA ARG A 13 20.94 -24.46 26.19
C ARG A 13 21.72 -23.15 26.13
N CYS A 14 22.63 -22.99 25.17
CA CYS A 14 23.37 -21.73 24.99
C CYS A 14 22.44 -20.54 24.70
N TYR A 15 21.41 -20.73 23.87
CA TYR A 15 20.48 -19.67 23.54
C TYR A 15 19.57 -19.27 24.71
N ARG A 16 19.19 -20.22 25.56
CA ARG A 16 18.45 -19.99 26.80
C ARG A 16 19.28 -19.31 27.89
N ALA A 17 20.58 -19.60 27.94
CA ALA A 17 21.48 -19.02 28.94
C ALA A 17 21.92 -17.58 28.63
N ALA A 18 21.78 -17.13 27.37
CA ALA A 18 22.08 -15.75 27.00
C ALA A 18 21.02 -14.77 27.55
N PRO A 19 21.40 -13.53 27.93
CA PRO A 19 20.48 -12.59 28.58
C PRO A 19 19.23 -12.25 27.75
N LEU A 20 18.20 -11.76 28.43
CA LEU A 20 16.87 -11.44 27.90
C LEU A 20 16.21 -12.63 27.18
N PRO A 21 16.15 -13.83 27.78
CA PRO A 21 15.66 -15.02 27.10
C PRO A 21 14.19 -14.90 26.71
N ASP A 22 13.36 -14.28 27.56
CA ASP A 22 11.92 -14.15 27.36
C ASP A 22 11.58 -13.12 26.29
N GLU A 23 12.22 -11.94 26.29
CA GLU A 23 12.05 -10.91 25.27
C GLU A 23 12.53 -11.38 23.89
N ARG A 24 13.62 -12.16 23.88
CA ARG A 24 14.14 -12.75 22.64
C ARG A 24 13.18 -13.79 22.09
N LEU A 25 12.69 -14.68 22.94
CA LEU A 25 11.72 -15.71 22.57
C LEU A 25 10.41 -15.09 22.07
N GLY A 26 9.87 -14.11 22.82
CA GLY A 26 8.63 -13.42 22.48
C GLY A 26 8.70 -12.73 21.12
N TYR A 27 9.83 -12.09 20.76
CA TYR A 27 10.00 -11.50 19.43
C TYR A 27 10.12 -12.54 18.31
N LEU A 28 10.79 -13.67 18.56
CA LEU A 28 10.87 -14.77 17.58
C LEU A 28 9.49 -15.39 17.33
N GLU A 29 8.69 -15.57 18.38
CA GLU A 29 7.31 -16.01 18.28
C GLU A 29 6.44 -15.00 17.52
N HIS A 30 6.58 -13.70 17.82
CA HIS A 30 5.94 -12.63 17.06
C HIS A 30 6.30 -12.68 15.57
N CYS A 31 7.58 -12.88 15.24
CA CYS A 31 8.04 -13.01 13.86
C CYS A 31 7.50 -14.28 13.18
N ALA A 32 7.40 -15.41 13.90
CA ALA A 32 6.82 -16.65 13.38
C ALA A 32 5.30 -16.52 13.14
N GLN A 33 4.58 -15.84 14.03
CA GLN A 33 3.19 -15.44 13.85
C GLN A 33 3.01 -14.43 12.71
N GLY A 34 4.03 -13.61 12.45
CA GLY A 34 4.14 -12.75 11.26
C GLY A 34 4.51 -13.49 9.98
N GLY A 35 4.81 -14.79 10.04
CA GLY A 35 5.08 -15.64 8.87
C GLY A 35 6.51 -15.55 8.36
N ALA A 36 7.48 -15.22 9.23
CA ALA A 36 8.90 -15.35 8.93
C ALA A 36 9.26 -16.83 8.63
N SER A 37 10.22 -17.05 7.73
CA SER A 37 10.72 -18.40 7.43
C SER A 37 11.61 -18.91 8.58
N LEU A 38 11.80 -20.23 8.67
CA LEU A 38 12.69 -20.84 9.65
C LEU A 38 14.11 -20.26 9.55
N GLN A 39 14.62 -20.09 8.33
CA GLN A 39 15.94 -19.50 8.10
C GLN A 39 16.03 -18.06 8.62
N THR A 40 15.01 -17.24 8.35
CA THR A 40 14.96 -15.86 8.86
C THR A 40 14.91 -15.84 10.38
N LEU A 41 14.15 -16.73 11.01
CA LEU A 41 14.07 -16.83 12.47
C LEU A 41 15.41 -17.24 13.09
N CYS A 42 16.13 -18.20 12.50
CA CYS A 42 17.48 -18.56 12.93
C CYS A 42 18.46 -17.39 12.80
N THR A 43 18.38 -16.61 11.70
CA THR A 43 19.19 -15.39 11.53
C THR A 43 18.86 -14.34 12.59
N ILE A 44 17.57 -14.08 12.85
CA ILE A 44 17.15 -13.14 13.90
C ILE A 44 17.67 -13.60 15.27
N ALA A 45 17.52 -14.89 15.60
CA ALA A 45 17.97 -15.44 16.87
C ALA A 45 19.49 -15.24 17.07
N ALA A 46 20.30 -15.48 16.03
CA ALA A 46 21.73 -15.26 16.07
C ALA A 46 22.10 -13.77 16.21
N HIS A 47 21.35 -12.88 15.55
CA HIS A 47 21.54 -11.44 15.72
C HIS A 47 21.22 -10.99 17.14
N GLN A 48 20.15 -11.51 17.76
CA GLN A 48 19.78 -11.19 19.14
C GLN A 48 20.89 -11.55 20.13
N VAL A 49 21.47 -12.77 20.04
CA VAL A 49 22.61 -13.17 20.90
C VAL A 49 23.79 -12.23 20.72
N SER A 50 24.11 -11.89 19.46
CA SER A 50 25.21 -10.99 19.15
C SER A 50 24.98 -9.59 19.73
N LEU A 51 23.76 -9.07 19.64
CA LEU A 51 23.38 -7.75 20.14
C LEU A 51 23.45 -7.68 21.66
N VAL A 52 22.86 -8.66 22.36
CA VAL A 52 22.92 -8.71 23.83
C VAL A 52 24.36 -8.69 24.31
N ARG A 53 25.25 -9.45 23.66
CA ARG A 53 26.68 -9.48 23.98
C ARG A 53 27.40 -8.16 23.68
N LEU A 54 27.11 -7.52 22.55
CA LEU A 54 27.84 -6.31 22.11
C LEU A 54 27.37 -5.03 22.81
N LEU A 55 26.09 -4.98 23.18
CA LEU A 55 25.50 -3.83 23.85
C LEU A 55 25.49 -3.96 25.38
N ASP A 56 25.84 -5.14 25.89
CA ASP A 56 25.78 -5.52 27.32
C ASP A 56 24.38 -5.26 27.91
N LEU A 57 23.34 -5.74 27.22
CA LEU A 57 21.95 -5.42 27.55
C LEU A 57 21.49 -6.13 28.82
N HIS A 58 20.95 -5.35 29.75
CA HIS A 58 20.25 -5.83 30.94
C HIS A 58 18.75 -5.47 30.92
N GLU A 59 17.98 -6.14 31.79
CA GLU A 59 16.53 -5.95 31.90
C GLU A 59 16.18 -4.49 32.22
N GLY A 60 15.35 -3.86 31.39
CA GLY A 60 14.91 -2.47 31.56
C GLY A 60 15.84 -1.38 31.00
N GLU A 61 17.01 -1.72 30.44
CA GLU A 61 17.92 -0.72 29.85
C GLU A 61 17.43 -0.27 28.47
N ARG A 62 17.32 1.06 28.26
CA ARG A 62 17.01 1.63 26.95
C ARG A 62 18.29 1.98 26.19
N VAL A 63 18.32 1.66 24.90
CA VAL A 63 19.49 1.80 24.04
C VAL A 63 19.18 2.68 22.84
N SER A 64 20.03 3.68 22.61
CA SER A 64 19.89 4.60 21.47
C SER A 64 20.24 3.96 20.13
N VAL A 65 19.67 4.48 19.04
CA VAL A 65 19.99 4.03 17.67
C VAL A 65 21.49 4.16 17.37
N THR A 66 22.16 5.19 17.90
CA THR A 66 23.61 5.36 17.73
C THR A 66 24.40 4.20 18.35
N ARG A 67 24.02 3.74 19.55
CA ARG A 67 24.67 2.56 20.17
C ARG A 67 24.45 1.31 19.32
N VAL A 68 23.27 1.14 18.72
CA VAL A 68 22.98 0.03 17.79
C VAL A 68 23.88 0.07 16.56
N GLU A 69 24.07 1.25 15.96
CA GLU A 69 24.99 1.43 14.82
C GLU A 69 26.44 1.12 15.20
N THR A 70 26.91 1.56 16.36
CA THR A 70 28.26 1.23 16.86
C THR A 70 28.43 -0.28 17.09
N ALA A 71 27.43 -0.94 17.67
CA ALA A 71 27.45 -2.40 17.82
C ALA A 71 27.45 -3.12 16.46
N ALA A 72 26.73 -2.58 15.46
CA ALA A 72 26.73 -3.12 14.11
C ALA A 72 28.10 -2.97 13.41
N ASP A 73 28.81 -1.87 13.65
CA ASP A 73 30.18 -1.69 13.17
C ASP A 73 31.12 -2.73 13.77
N GLN A 74 31.08 -2.92 15.09
CA GLN A 74 31.86 -3.96 15.78
C GLN A 74 31.51 -5.37 15.30
N TRP A 75 30.22 -5.67 15.12
CA TRP A 75 29.76 -6.96 14.61
C TRP A 75 30.24 -7.23 13.17
N SER A 76 30.40 -6.17 12.37
CA SER A 76 30.82 -6.26 10.97
C SER A 76 32.31 -6.51 10.78
N LEU A 77 33.13 -6.29 11.82
CA LEU A 77 34.57 -6.55 11.78
C LEU A 77 34.88 -8.06 11.76
N PRO A 78 36.07 -8.46 11.25
CA PRO A 78 36.56 -9.83 11.39
C PRO A 78 36.52 -10.29 12.86
N GLY A 79 35.97 -11.48 13.10
CA GLY A 79 35.80 -12.05 14.44
C GLY A 79 34.52 -11.61 15.17
N GLY A 80 33.91 -10.46 14.81
CA GLY A 80 32.71 -9.95 15.47
C GLY A 80 31.50 -10.89 15.37
N ARG A 81 31.29 -11.47 14.18
CA ARG A 81 30.28 -12.51 13.90
C ARG A 81 30.79 -13.95 14.03
N GLN A 82 31.94 -14.16 14.70
CA GLN A 82 32.67 -15.44 14.69
C GLN A 82 33.03 -15.92 13.27
N CYS A 83 33.32 -14.98 12.36
CA CYS A 83 33.78 -15.25 11.00
C CYS A 83 35.04 -14.44 10.73
N SER A 84 36.00 -15.02 10.01
CA SER A 84 37.29 -14.39 9.68
C SER A 84 37.17 -13.24 8.67
N ARG A 85 36.05 -13.12 7.96
CA ARG A 85 35.82 -12.06 6.96
C ARG A 85 34.85 -10.99 7.49
N PRO A 86 35.03 -9.71 7.10
CA PRO A 86 34.08 -8.66 7.44
C PRO A 86 32.71 -8.91 6.79
N ALA A 87 31.66 -8.36 7.40
CA ALA A 87 30.32 -8.38 6.84
C ALA A 87 30.22 -7.43 5.63
N SER A 88 29.41 -7.78 4.62
CA SER A 88 29.09 -6.84 3.54
C SER A 88 28.17 -5.73 4.05
N SER A 89 28.10 -4.62 3.32
CA SER A 89 27.22 -3.49 3.65
C SER A 89 25.75 -3.90 3.73
N GLU A 90 25.31 -4.84 2.89
CA GLU A 90 23.95 -5.39 2.90
C GLU A 90 23.69 -6.27 4.13
N VAL A 91 24.66 -7.10 4.53
CA VAL A 91 24.56 -7.93 5.73
C VAL A 91 24.54 -7.07 7.00
N ARG A 92 25.38 -6.02 7.07
CA ARG A 92 25.34 -5.03 8.16
C ARG A 92 23.98 -4.34 8.24
N ARG A 93 23.44 -3.90 7.11
CA ARG A 93 22.11 -3.25 7.05
C ARG A 93 21.00 -4.18 7.55
N CYS A 94 21.05 -5.46 7.18
CA CYS A 94 20.12 -6.47 7.68
C CYS A 94 20.27 -6.68 9.20
N PHE A 95 21.50 -6.66 9.73
CA PHE A 95 21.75 -6.73 11.17
C PHE A 95 21.13 -5.54 11.92
N VAL A 96 21.42 -4.31 11.51
CA VAL A 96 20.82 -3.09 12.09
C VAL A 96 19.30 -3.15 12.03
N GLY A 97 18.74 -3.52 10.87
CA GLY A 97 17.29 -3.62 10.73
C GLY A 97 16.64 -4.69 11.61
N HIS A 98 17.33 -5.80 11.91
CA HIS A 98 16.86 -6.77 12.91
C HIS A 98 16.98 -6.24 14.33
N ALA A 99 18.09 -5.58 14.65
CA ALA A 99 18.35 -4.99 15.96
C ALA A 99 17.27 -3.97 16.33
N GLU A 100 17.03 -2.98 15.46
CA GLU A 100 16.03 -1.95 15.71
C GLU A 100 14.62 -2.53 15.83
N ARG A 101 14.23 -3.48 14.96
CA ARG A 101 12.88 -4.08 15.03
C ARG A 101 12.68 -4.86 16.33
N TRP A 102 13.69 -5.62 16.76
CA TRP A 102 13.63 -6.38 18.00
C TRP A 102 13.63 -5.46 19.22
N LEU A 103 14.57 -4.53 19.33
CA LEU A 103 14.66 -3.60 20.46
C LEU A 103 13.41 -2.72 20.57
N ARG A 104 12.85 -2.29 19.43
CA ARG A 104 11.57 -1.55 19.42
C ARG A 104 10.40 -2.41 19.92
N PHE A 105 10.34 -3.68 19.51
CA PHE A 105 9.31 -4.61 19.99
C PHE A 105 9.43 -4.87 21.50
N ALA A 106 10.66 -5.00 22.01
CA ALA A 106 10.92 -5.21 23.44
C ALA A 106 10.79 -3.92 24.28
N GLY A 107 10.54 -2.76 23.68
CA GLY A 107 10.49 -1.47 24.39
C GLY A 107 11.86 -0.93 24.84
N LEU A 108 12.95 -1.58 24.40
CA LEU A 108 14.33 -1.27 24.78
C LEU A 108 14.99 -0.26 23.84
N LEU A 109 14.38 0.08 22.70
CA LEU A 109 14.92 1.11 21.82
C LEU A 109 14.56 2.50 22.36
N ASP A 110 15.59 3.29 22.67
CA ASP A 110 15.45 4.72 22.88
C ASP A 110 15.36 5.39 21.52
N GLU A 111 14.16 5.38 20.95
CA GLU A 111 13.84 6.25 19.83
C GLU A 111 13.52 7.63 20.40
N PRO A 112 14.41 8.63 20.30
CA PRO A 112 13.94 9.99 20.32
C PRO A 112 12.94 10.07 19.17
N ALA A 113 11.68 10.40 19.47
CA ALA A 113 10.76 10.86 18.46
C ALA A 113 11.43 12.08 17.83
N ARG A 114 12.19 11.87 16.76
CA ARG A 114 12.82 12.96 16.05
C ARG A 114 11.65 13.72 15.46
N ALA A 115 11.23 14.77 16.16
CA ALA A 115 10.19 15.66 15.71
C ALA A 115 10.64 16.09 14.31
N ARG A 116 9.87 15.70 13.30
CA ARG A 116 10.21 15.97 11.89
C ARG A 116 10.30 17.47 11.65
N HIS A 117 9.55 18.21 12.46
CA HIS A 117 9.50 19.66 12.55
C HIS A 117 9.10 20.06 13.98
N ALA A 118 9.23 21.34 14.32
CA ALA A 118 8.87 21.91 15.63
C ALA A 118 7.37 21.75 15.97
N HIS A 119 6.51 21.58 14.96
CA HIS A 119 5.04 21.59 15.08
C HIS A 119 4.40 20.22 15.37
N ALA A 120 5.02 19.38 16.20
CA ALA A 120 4.52 18.02 16.48
C ALA A 120 3.15 18.02 17.18
N VAL A 121 2.89 19.02 18.02
CA VAL A 121 1.63 19.15 18.79
C VAL A 121 0.47 19.49 17.86
N GLU A 122 0.69 20.40 16.93
CA GLU A 122 -0.30 20.87 15.95
C GLU A 122 -0.68 19.74 15.00
N VAL A 123 0.29 18.94 14.56
CA VAL A 123 0.06 17.77 13.70
C VAL A 123 -0.71 16.68 14.43
N ALA A 124 -0.38 16.39 15.70
CA ALA A 124 -1.12 15.40 16.50
C ALA A 124 -2.58 15.82 16.72
N ALA A 125 -2.82 17.11 16.99
CA ALA A 125 -4.18 17.65 17.12
C ALA A 125 -4.95 17.62 15.79
N PHE A 126 -4.27 17.88 14.66
CA PHE A 126 -4.87 17.75 13.33
C PHE A 126 -5.21 16.29 12.99
N GLU A 127 -4.34 15.35 13.36
CA GLU A 127 -4.60 13.92 13.23
C GLU A 127 -5.86 13.49 14.00
N ALA A 128 -5.94 13.83 15.29
CA ALA A 128 -7.09 13.53 16.14
C ALA A 128 -8.37 14.15 15.55
N TRP A 129 -8.33 15.41 15.10
CA TRP A 129 -9.46 16.07 14.44
C TRP A 129 -9.93 15.31 13.18
N MET A 130 -9.00 14.87 12.32
CA MET A 130 -9.36 14.11 11.12
C MET A 130 -9.93 12.73 11.44
N ARG A 131 -9.40 12.05 12.46
CA ARG A 131 -9.83 10.70 12.85
C ARG A 131 -11.16 10.73 13.60
N ASP A 132 -11.21 11.51 14.68
CA ASP A 132 -12.26 11.38 15.69
C ASP A 132 -13.47 12.27 15.37
N GLU A 133 -13.24 13.51 14.91
CA GLU A 133 -14.34 14.42 14.58
C GLU A 133 -14.83 14.24 13.14
N ARG A 134 -13.91 14.02 12.19
CA ARG A 134 -14.26 13.93 10.77
C ARG A 134 -14.50 12.50 10.29
N GLY A 135 -14.12 11.49 11.07
CA GLY A 135 -14.28 10.08 10.71
C GLY A 135 -13.54 9.69 9.43
N TRP A 136 -12.41 10.33 9.12
CA TRP A 136 -11.66 10.03 7.91
C TRP A 136 -10.95 8.69 8.01
N SER A 137 -10.87 7.95 6.90
CA SER A 137 -10.13 6.69 6.87
C SER A 137 -8.64 6.93 7.16
N GLU A 138 -8.00 6.01 7.89
CA GLU A 138 -6.56 6.02 8.21
C GLU A 138 -5.66 6.33 7.00
N GLU A 139 -6.00 5.82 5.82
CA GLU A 139 -5.26 6.12 4.60
C GLU A 139 -5.32 7.60 4.21
N THR A 140 -6.49 8.22 4.32
CA THR A 140 -6.68 9.65 4.05
C THR A 140 -5.93 10.48 5.08
N VAL A 141 -6.04 10.14 6.37
CA VAL A 141 -5.30 10.77 7.47
C VAL A 141 -3.80 10.75 7.16
N ARG A 142 -3.22 9.57 6.90
CA ARG A 142 -1.81 9.40 6.55
C ARG A 142 -1.38 10.25 5.36
N TYR A 143 -2.21 10.35 4.32
CA TYR A 143 -1.90 11.17 3.14
C TYR A 143 -1.93 12.68 3.43
N CYS A 144 -2.81 13.12 4.33
CA CYS A 144 -2.88 14.49 4.81
C CYS A 144 -1.68 14.83 5.68
N LEU A 145 -1.38 14.00 6.70
CA LEU A 145 -0.22 14.19 7.58
C LEU A 145 1.08 14.23 6.79
N GLY A 146 1.31 13.29 5.87
CA GLY A 146 2.54 13.32 5.05
C GLY A 146 2.65 14.51 4.09
N ALA A 147 1.56 15.21 3.79
CA ALA A 147 1.61 16.47 3.06
C ALA A 147 1.93 17.65 3.98
N VAL A 148 1.34 17.66 5.18
CA VAL A 148 1.55 18.68 6.22
C VAL A 148 2.96 18.60 6.78
N ASP A 149 3.44 17.41 7.19
CA ASP A 149 4.78 17.19 7.71
C ASP A 149 5.84 17.80 6.77
N ARG A 150 5.72 17.52 5.46
CA ARG A 150 6.67 18.04 4.45
C ARG A 150 6.61 19.55 4.28
N PHE A 151 5.43 20.13 4.44
CA PHE A 151 5.28 21.58 4.36
C PHE A 151 5.93 22.24 5.59
N LEU A 152 5.70 21.69 6.78
CA LEU A 152 6.25 22.18 8.04
C LEU A 152 7.77 21.97 8.12
N GLU A 153 8.30 20.85 7.61
CA GLU A 153 9.75 20.65 7.40
C GLU A 153 10.35 21.80 6.56
N GLY A 154 9.65 22.19 5.48
CA GLY A 154 10.07 23.30 4.63
C GLY A 154 9.97 24.69 5.30
N LEU A 155 9.12 24.86 6.32
CA LEU A 155 9.06 26.08 7.13
C LEU A 155 10.22 26.14 8.12
N ASP A 156 10.52 25.03 8.79
CA ASP A 156 11.63 24.93 9.75
C ASP A 156 12.98 25.18 9.06
N ASP A 157 13.18 24.62 7.86
CA ASP A 157 14.36 24.89 7.03
C ASP A 157 14.55 26.39 6.75
N ARG A 158 13.44 27.14 6.64
CA ARG A 158 13.43 28.59 6.41
C ARG A 158 13.32 29.42 7.69
N LYS A 159 13.15 28.77 8.84
CA LYS A 159 12.88 29.40 10.15
C LYS A 159 11.68 30.34 10.14
N VAL A 160 10.62 29.97 9.41
CA VAL A 160 9.35 30.72 9.37
C VAL A 160 8.38 30.11 10.38
N ALA A 161 7.86 30.90 11.31
CA ALA A 161 6.88 30.41 12.27
C ALA A 161 5.52 30.16 11.59
N LEU A 162 4.78 29.13 12.04
CA LEU A 162 3.45 28.82 11.50
C LEU A 162 2.48 30.02 11.52
N ALA A 163 2.58 30.87 12.54
CA ALA A 163 1.78 32.08 12.69
C ALA A 163 2.06 33.13 11.60
N GLU A 164 3.27 33.15 11.06
CA GLU A 164 3.77 34.14 10.08
C GLU A 164 3.61 33.66 8.63
N VAL A 165 3.13 32.42 8.43
CA VAL A 165 2.97 31.84 7.10
C VAL A 165 2.05 32.69 6.24
N GLY A 166 2.55 33.09 5.07
CA GLY A 166 1.77 33.76 4.04
C GLY A 166 1.39 32.86 2.87
N ILE A 167 0.53 33.37 1.99
CA ILE A 167 0.21 32.71 0.70
C ILE A 167 1.47 32.49 -0.13
N ALA A 168 2.45 33.40 -0.08
CA ALA A 168 3.71 33.28 -0.80
C ALA A 168 4.54 32.04 -0.39
N ASP A 169 4.48 31.63 0.88
CA ASP A 169 5.16 30.42 1.35
C ASP A 169 4.48 29.15 0.85
N ILE A 170 3.15 29.18 0.79
CA ILE A 170 2.34 28.08 0.26
C ILE A 170 2.55 27.93 -1.24
N ASP A 171 2.50 29.03 -1.99
CA ASP A 171 2.74 29.04 -3.44
C ASP A 171 4.15 28.58 -3.78
N ARG A 172 5.14 28.97 -2.97
CA ARG A 172 6.53 28.49 -3.11
C ARG A 172 6.62 26.98 -2.95
N GLU A 173 6.00 26.42 -1.92
CA GLU A 173 5.99 24.96 -1.72
C GLU A 173 5.22 24.24 -2.83
N VAL A 174 4.06 24.76 -3.25
CA VAL A 174 3.30 24.19 -4.38
C VAL A 174 4.13 24.22 -5.68
N THR A 175 4.89 25.30 -5.92
CA THR A 175 5.80 25.43 -7.07
C THR A 175 6.96 24.44 -6.99
N ARG A 176 7.50 24.18 -5.80
CA ARG A 176 8.53 23.15 -5.57
C ARG A 176 8.05 21.76 -5.99
N TRP A 177 6.77 21.44 -5.78
CA TRP A 177 6.16 20.20 -6.26
C TRP A 177 6.00 20.18 -7.78
N GLN A 178 5.69 21.31 -8.42
CA GLN A 178 5.65 21.42 -9.88
C GLN A 178 7.04 21.19 -10.51
N ALA A 179 8.09 21.73 -9.88
CA ALA A 179 9.47 21.58 -10.34
C ALA A 179 10.01 20.12 -10.25
N ARG A 180 9.37 19.25 -9.46
CA ARG A 180 9.75 17.83 -9.30
C ARG A 180 9.13 16.89 -10.35
N ASP A 181 8.71 17.41 -11.50
CA ASP A 181 7.98 16.69 -12.57
C ASP A 181 6.76 15.90 -12.04
N CYS A 182 6.14 16.41 -10.97
CA CYS A 182 4.95 15.78 -10.41
C CYS A 182 3.74 16.02 -11.30
N SER A 183 2.84 15.03 -11.38
CA SER A 183 1.61 15.19 -12.13
C SER A 183 0.78 16.36 -11.60
N ARG A 184 0.06 17.07 -12.50
CA ARG A 184 -0.83 18.18 -12.11
C ARG A 184 -1.89 17.76 -11.09
N ILE A 185 -2.32 16.49 -11.11
CA ILE A 185 -3.23 15.91 -10.12
C ILE A 185 -2.54 15.81 -8.76
N THR A 186 -1.28 15.36 -8.71
CA THR A 186 -0.49 15.30 -7.47
C THR A 186 -0.37 16.67 -6.82
N VAL A 187 -0.05 17.71 -7.60
CA VAL A 187 0.06 19.09 -7.11
C VAL A 187 -1.28 19.61 -6.59
N ARG A 188 -2.38 19.33 -7.31
CA ARG A 188 -3.74 19.69 -6.88
C ARG A 188 -4.12 19.01 -5.56
N GLU A 189 -3.88 17.71 -5.44
CA GLU A 189 -4.18 16.93 -4.22
C GLU A 189 -3.35 17.42 -3.03
N TYR A 190 -2.09 17.77 -3.27
CA TYR A 190 -1.23 18.38 -2.24
C TYR A 190 -1.81 19.70 -1.75
N ALA A 191 -2.16 20.63 -2.66
CA ALA A 191 -2.78 21.91 -2.30
C ALA A 191 -4.12 21.73 -1.57
N ALA A 192 -4.95 20.76 -1.97
CA ALA A 192 -6.21 20.47 -1.29
C ALA A 192 -6.01 19.96 0.15
N ARG A 193 -4.95 19.18 0.40
CA ARG A 193 -4.59 18.71 1.75
C ARG A 193 -4.07 19.85 2.62
N LEU A 194 -3.21 20.71 2.08
CA LEU A 194 -2.77 21.92 2.78
C LEU A 194 -3.94 22.83 3.13
N ARG A 195 -4.87 23.06 2.19
CA ARG A 195 -6.09 23.83 2.46
C ARG A 195 -6.88 23.27 3.64
N THR A 196 -6.98 21.95 3.74
CA THR A 196 -7.68 21.31 4.87
C THR A 196 -6.95 21.59 6.19
N PHE A 197 -5.62 21.47 6.21
CA PHE A 197 -4.80 21.76 7.38
C PHE A 197 -4.92 23.23 7.80
N PHE A 198 -4.74 24.18 6.88
CA PHE A 198 -4.85 25.61 7.20
C PHE A 198 -6.25 25.98 7.70
N ARG A 199 -7.32 25.39 7.16
CA ARG A 199 -8.67 25.61 7.69
C ARG A 199 -8.85 25.08 9.12
N PHE A 200 -8.08 24.06 9.51
CA PHE A 200 -8.04 23.60 10.89
C PHE A 200 -7.19 24.52 11.76
N ALA A 201 -6.00 24.90 11.29
CA ALA A 201 -5.08 25.80 11.99
C ALA A 201 -5.69 27.19 12.25
N GLU A 202 -6.43 27.75 11.29
CA GLU A 202 -7.18 29.01 11.44
C GLU A 202 -8.20 28.94 12.57
N ARG A 203 -8.97 27.85 12.64
CA ARG A 203 -9.96 27.62 13.71
C ARG A 203 -9.32 27.47 15.09
N ARG A 204 -8.06 27.04 15.15
CA ARG A 204 -7.26 26.92 16.37
C ARG A 204 -6.45 28.18 16.68
N GLY A 205 -6.47 29.20 15.81
CA GLY A 205 -5.72 30.44 15.97
C GLY A 205 -4.21 30.30 15.74
N TRP A 206 -3.75 29.28 15.02
CA TRP A 206 -2.32 29.02 14.81
C TRP A 206 -1.72 29.74 13.60
N CYS A 207 -2.56 30.31 12.74
CA CYS A 207 -2.12 31.04 11.55
C CYS A 207 -3.11 32.16 11.21
N THR A 208 -2.70 33.05 10.30
CA THR A 208 -3.52 34.15 9.81
C THR A 208 -4.85 33.65 9.21
N PRO A 209 -6.01 34.21 9.59
CA PRO A 209 -7.29 33.86 8.99
C PRO A 209 -7.34 34.12 7.47
N GLY A 210 -7.94 33.20 6.71
CA GLY A 210 -8.16 33.35 5.27
C GLY A 210 -7.07 32.73 4.38
N LEU A 211 -5.98 32.22 4.95
CA LEU A 211 -4.95 31.45 4.24
C LEU A 211 -5.55 30.24 3.52
N ALA A 212 -6.43 29.50 4.17
CA ALA A 212 -7.06 28.31 3.61
C ALA A 212 -7.86 28.62 2.34
N ASP A 213 -8.50 29.78 2.26
CA ASP A 213 -9.30 30.16 1.10
C ASP A 213 -8.46 30.79 -0.02
N GLY A 214 -7.30 31.37 0.31
CA GLY A 214 -6.29 31.75 -0.67
C GLY A 214 -5.59 30.55 -1.35
N ILE A 215 -5.61 29.37 -0.72
CA ILE A 215 -5.11 28.13 -1.36
C ILE A 215 -6.12 27.68 -2.43
N MET A 216 -5.78 27.97 -3.68
CA MET A 216 -6.58 27.62 -4.85
C MET A 216 -5.94 26.44 -5.59
N PRO A 217 -6.41 25.20 -5.40
CA PRO A 217 -5.92 24.07 -6.19
C PRO A 217 -6.18 24.34 -7.67
N ALA A 218 -5.13 24.27 -8.49
CA ALA A 218 -5.24 24.57 -9.91
C ALA A 218 -6.41 23.80 -10.57
N ARG A 219 -7.26 24.52 -11.32
CA ARG A 219 -8.34 23.90 -12.10
C ARG A 219 -7.71 22.98 -13.14
N PHE A 220 -7.87 21.68 -12.94
CA PHE A 220 -7.40 20.68 -13.90
C PHE A 220 -8.52 20.36 -14.88
N HIS A 221 -8.38 20.84 -16.11
CA HIS A 221 -9.10 20.32 -17.26
C HIS A 221 -8.29 19.13 -17.80
N PRO A 222 -8.80 17.89 -17.79
CA PRO A 222 -8.08 16.77 -18.38
C PRO A 222 -7.99 16.97 -19.89
N GLY A 223 -6.88 17.56 -20.34
CA GLY A 223 -6.53 17.76 -21.75
C GLY A 223 -5.84 16.55 -22.40
N LYS A 224 -6.07 15.33 -21.91
CA LYS A 224 -5.51 14.10 -22.50
C LYS A 224 -6.60 13.05 -22.72
N PRO A 225 -6.50 12.24 -23.79
CA PRO A 225 -7.46 11.17 -24.05
C PRO A 225 -7.52 10.26 -22.83
N LEU A 226 -8.73 9.86 -22.46
CA LEU A 226 -8.94 8.90 -21.39
C LEU A 226 -8.10 7.64 -21.68
N PRO A 227 -7.51 7.02 -20.66
CA PRO A 227 -6.88 5.73 -20.85
C PRO A 227 -7.91 4.78 -21.46
N LYS A 228 -7.70 4.38 -22.71
CA LYS A 228 -8.44 3.25 -23.28
C LYS A 228 -8.10 2.03 -22.43
N GLY A 229 -9.11 1.22 -22.12
CA GLY A 229 -8.86 -0.10 -21.56
C GLY A 229 -8.04 -0.94 -22.55
N LEU A 230 -7.52 -2.06 -22.06
CA LEU A 230 -7.04 -3.14 -22.93
C LEU A 230 -8.19 -3.66 -23.79
N ASP A 231 -7.89 -4.01 -25.05
CA ASP A 231 -8.81 -4.73 -25.91
C ASP A 231 -8.95 -6.22 -25.50
N ARG A 232 -9.84 -6.95 -26.18
CA ARG A 232 -10.13 -8.36 -25.86
C ARG A 232 -8.90 -9.25 -26.02
N ASP A 233 -8.10 -9.04 -27.06
CA ASP A 233 -6.96 -9.90 -27.37
C ASP A 233 -5.80 -9.63 -26.40
N GLU A 234 -5.60 -8.36 -26.02
CA GLU A 234 -4.67 -7.95 -24.97
C GLU A 234 -5.04 -8.54 -23.60
N VAL A 235 -6.34 -8.57 -23.25
CA VAL A 235 -6.82 -9.22 -22.02
C VAL A 235 -6.55 -10.73 -22.05
N LEU A 236 -6.82 -11.40 -23.17
CA LEU A 236 -6.56 -12.84 -23.31
C LEU A 236 -5.06 -13.15 -23.19
N ARG A 237 -4.22 -12.38 -23.89
CA ARG A 237 -2.75 -12.49 -23.78
C ARG A 237 -2.26 -12.24 -22.35
N LEU A 238 -2.83 -11.26 -21.65
CA LEU A 238 -2.50 -10.98 -20.26
C LEU A 238 -2.80 -12.18 -19.36
N LEU A 239 -3.99 -12.78 -19.51
CA LEU A 239 -4.39 -13.96 -18.74
C LEU A 239 -3.48 -15.16 -19.03
N ALA A 240 -3.11 -15.37 -20.30
CA ALA A 240 -2.21 -16.43 -20.73
C ALA A 240 -0.82 -16.35 -20.06
N THR A 241 -0.37 -15.15 -19.67
CA THR A 241 0.90 -15.01 -18.94
C THR A 241 0.94 -15.71 -17.58
N SER A 242 -0.20 -16.15 -17.06
CA SER A 242 -0.37 -16.73 -15.72
C SER A 242 -0.87 -18.18 -15.72
N GLU A 243 -0.73 -18.91 -16.84
CA GLU A 243 -1.23 -20.29 -16.97
C GLU A 243 -0.32 -21.38 -16.36
N GLY A 244 0.87 -21.02 -15.90
CA GLY A 244 1.79 -21.96 -15.24
C GLY A 244 1.32 -22.48 -13.88
N ASP A 245 2.06 -23.46 -13.35
CA ASP A 245 1.75 -24.14 -12.09
C ASP A 245 2.57 -23.63 -10.89
N SER A 246 3.38 -22.59 -11.08
CA SER A 246 4.08 -21.98 -9.95
C SER A 246 3.08 -21.32 -8.98
N MET A 247 3.40 -21.26 -7.68
CA MET A 247 2.56 -20.57 -6.70
C MET A 247 2.28 -19.10 -7.11
N ALA A 248 3.22 -18.46 -7.81
CA ALA A 248 3.09 -17.12 -8.35
C ALA A 248 2.07 -17.06 -9.50
N ASP A 249 2.13 -17.99 -10.45
CA ASP A 249 1.20 -18.03 -11.56
C ASP A 249 -0.22 -18.33 -11.10
N LEU A 250 -0.40 -19.30 -10.20
CA LEU A 250 -1.71 -19.64 -9.62
C LEU A 250 -2.34 -18.45 -8.90
N ARG A 251 -1.57 -17.75 -8.05
CA ARG A 251 -2.04 -16.56 -7.34
C ARG A 251 -2.38 -15.44 -8.32
N ASP A 252 -1.46 -15.14 -9.23
CA ASP A 252 -1.60 -14.03 -10.16
C ASP A 252 -2.76 -14.28 -11.14
N ARG A 253 -2.98 -15.51 -11.61
CA ARG A 253 -4.13 -15.93 -12.42
C ARG A 253 -5.44 -15.64 -11.71
N ALA A 254 -5.58 -16.06 -10.46
CA ALA A 254 -6.78 -15.79 -9.68
C ALA A 254 -7.01 -14.28 -9.46
N ILE A 255 -5.96 -13.51 -9.18
CA ILE A 255 -6.05 -12.03 -9.05
C ILE A 255 -6.50 -11.39 -10.37
N LEU A 256 -5.86 -11.75 -11.48
CA LEU A 256 -6.16 -11.19 -12.80
C LEU A 256 -7.59 -11.55 -13.25
N MET A 257 -8.01 -12.80 -13.05
CA MET A 257 -9.36 -13.26 -13.38
C MET A 257 -10.44 -12.47 -12.62
N VAL A 258 -10.25 -12.23 -11.32
CA VAL A 258 -11.17 -11.41 -10.51
C VAL A 258 -11.22 -9.96 -11.00
N LEU A 259 -10.05 -9.37 -11.30
CA LEU A 259 -9.94 -8.00 -11.80
C LEU A 259 -10.62 -7.82 -13.15
N VAL A 260 -10.42 -8.74 -14.09
CA VAL A 260 -10.96 -8.68 -15.45
C VAL A 260 -12.47 -8.98 -15.45
N ALA A 261 -12.89 -10.02 -14.72
CA ALA A 261 -14.29 -10.45 -14.74
C ALA A 261 -15.21 -9.41 -14.09
N TYR A 262 -14.83 -8.86 -12.93
CA TYR A 262 -15.72 -8.02 -12.13
C TYR A 262 -15.29 -6.55 -12.07
N GLY A 263 -14.14 -6.19 -12.66
CA GLY A 263 -13.64 -4.82 -12.68
C GLY A 263 -13.30 -4.26 -11.28
N LEU A 264 -13.02 -5.11 -10.28
CA LEU A 264 -12.84 -4.68 -8.88
C LEU A 264 -11.64 -3.74 -8.70
N ARG A 265 -11.69 -2.89 -7.68
CA ARG A 265 -10.53 -2.09 -7.25
C ARG A 265 -9.51 -2.97 -6.54
N SER A 266 -8.24 -2.57 -6.58
CA SER A 266 -7.18 -3.30 -5.87
C SER A 266 -7.44 -3.45 -4.37
N GLY A 267 -8.04 -2.44 -3.72
CA GLY A 267 -8.47 -2.51 -2.32
C GLY A 267 -9.58 -3.53 -2.06
N GLU A 268 -10.50 -3.69 -3.02
CA GLU A 268 -11.58 -4.68 -2.94
C GLU A 268 -10.99 -6.10 -3.09
N VAL A 269 -10.10 -6.31 -4.06
CA VAL A 269 -9.42 -7.61 -4.26
C VAL A 269 -8.51 -7.96 -3.08
N ALA A 270 -7.73 -7.00 -2.56
CA ALA A 270 -6.87 -7.23 -1.40
C ALA A 270 -7.66 -7.58 -0.13
N GLY A 271 -8.90 -7.08 -0.02
CA GLY A 271 -9.79 -7.31 1.12
C GLY A 271 -10.71 -8.53 1.00
N LEU A 272 -10.63 -9.31 -0.10
CA LEU A 272 -11.38 -10.55 -0.26
C LEU A 272 -10.93 -11.59 0.77
N ARG A 273 -11.90 -12.33 1.32
CA ARG A 273 -11.71 -13.42 2.27
C ARG A 273 -12.23 -14.73 1.70
N LEU A 274 -11.79 -15.84 2.26
CA LEU A 274 -12.32 -17.17 1.92
C LEU A 274 -13.83 -17.25 2.15
N ASP A 275 -14.36 -16.59 3.18
CA ASP A 275 -15.80 -16.51 3.50
C ASP A 275 -16.65 -15.72 2.49
N ASP A 276 -16.00 -14.96 1.61
CA ASP A 276 -16.73 -14.18 0.61
C ASP A 276 -17.21 -15.05 -0.55
N LEU A 277 -16.74 -16.29 -0.63
CA LEU A 277 -17.06 -17.24 -1.69
C LEU A 277 -18.11 -18.23 -1.17
N ASP A 278 -19.34 -18.04 -1.63
CA ASP A 278 -20.43 -19.00 -1.42
C ASP A 278 -20.42 -20.01 -2.56
N TRP A 279 -19.72 -21.13 -2.38
CA TRP A 279 -19.59 -22.14 -3.42
C TRP A 279 -20.91 -22.85 -3.73
N THR A 280 -21.81 -22.96 -2.76
CA THR A 280 -23.12 -23.59 -2.94
C THR A 280 -24.08 -22.71 -3.73
N LYS A 281 -24.09 -21.40 -3.44
CA LYS A 281 -24.95 -20.44 -4.14
C LYS A 281 -24.29 -19.80 -5.36
N GLU A 282 -23.02 -20.10 -5.60
CA GLU A 282 -22.18 -19.47 -6.63
C GLU A 282 -22.17 -17.94 -6.51
N ILE A 283 -21.92 -17.42 -5.30
CA ILE A 283 -21.91 -15.97 -5.03
C ILE A 283 -20.53 -15.53 -4.51
N LEU A 284 -20.03 -14.42 -5.06
CA LEU A 284 -18.89 -13.66 -4.55
C LEU A 284 -19.36 -12.39 -3.84
N ARG A 285 -19.05 -12.27 -2.55
CA ARG A 285 -19.37 -11.10 -1.71
C ARG A 285 -18.20 -10.11 -1.68
N VAL A 286 -18.37 -8.93 -2.27
CA VAL A 286 -17.32 -7.89 -2.31
C VAL A 286 -17.68 -6.78 -1.33
N ARG A 287 -16.92 -6.69 -0.23
CA ARG A 287 -17.01 -5.57 0.72
C ARG A 287 -16.30 -4.35 0.16
N ARG A 288 -16.98 -3.20 0.12
CA ARG A 288 -16.37 -1.94 -0.31
C ARG A 288 -15.89 -1.14 0.91
N PRO A 289 -14.59 -0.79 0.99
CA PRO A 289 -14.05 0.00 2.09
C PRO A 289 -14.72 1.38 2.26
N LYS A 290 -15.27 1.94 1.17
CA LYS A 290 -16.02 3.20 1.15
C LYS A 290 -17.27 2.98 0.28
N PRO A 291 -18.53 3.14 0.72
CA PRO A 291 -19.09 3.51 2.02
C PRO A 291 -19.59 2.30 2.85
N GLY A 292 -18.81 1.22 2.96
CA GLY A 292 -19.18 0.04 3.76
C GLY A 292 -20.29 -0.83 3.15
N ARG A 293 -20.60 -0.67 1.86
CA ARG A 293 -21.59 -1.50 1.16
C ARG A 293 -20.97 -2.82 0.68
N THR A 294 -21.75 -3.89 0.74
CA THR A 294 -21.41 -5.19 0.16
C THR A 294 -22.13 -5.34 -1.17
N HIS A 295 -21.40 -5.75 -2.21
CA HIS A 295 -21.97 -6.10 -3.51
C HIS A 295 -21.88 -7.61 -3.72
N LEU A 296 -22.91 -8.20 -4.32
CA LEU A 296 -22.95 -9.62 -4.63
C LEU A 296 -22.75 -9.79 -6.13
N TYR A 297 -21.77 -10.60 -6.51
CA TYR A 297 -21.53 -10.98 -7.91
C TYR A 297 -21.81 -12.47 -8.08
N PRO A 298 -22.40 -12.91 -9.20
CA PRO A 298 -22.36 -14.31 -9.58
C PRO A 298 -20.91 -14.77 -9.70
N LEU A 299 -20.56 -15.89 -9.06
CA LEU A 299 -19.24 -16.47 -9.13
C LEU A 299 -19.10 -17.21 -10.46
N SER A 300 -18.50 -16.54 -11.45
CA SER A 300 -18.17 -17.17 -12.73
C SER A 300 -17.35 -18.44 -12.52
N ARG A 301 -17.73 -19.54 -13.19
CA ARG A 301 -17.03 -20.83 -13.13
C ARG A 301 -15.52 -20.70 -13.37
N GLY A 302 -15.11 -19.90 -14.36
CA GLY A 302 -13.69 -19.69 -14.67
C GLY A 302 -12.93 -18.98 -13.54
N VAL A 303 -13.57 -17.99 -12.91
CA VAL A 303 -12.98 -17.29 -11.75
C VAL A 303 -12.93 -18.22 -10.54
N GLY A 304 -14.02 -18.95 -10.26
CA GLY A 304 -14.09 -19.94 -9.18
C GLY A 304 -13.01 -21.01 -9.30
N GLN A 305 -12.80 -21.55 -10.50
CA GLN A 305 -11.74 -22.53 -10.78
C GLN A 305 -10.34 -21.95 -10.55
N ALA A 306 -10.05 -20.74 -11.02
CA ALA A 306 -8.77 -20.10 -10.79
C ALA A 306 -8.50 -19.86 -9.30
N ILE A 307 -9.51 -19.41 -8.56
CA ILE A 307 -9.44 -19.23 -7.11
C ILE A 307 -9.23 -20.58 -6.41
N LEU A 308 -9.98 -21.62 -6.78
CA LEU A 308 -9.86 -22.94 -6.16
C LEU A 308 -8.47 -23.54 -6.36
N ARG A 309 -7.91 -23.46 -7.58
CA ARG A 309 -6.54 -23.91 -7.87
C ARG A 309 -5.52 -23.16 -7.01
N TYR A 310 -5.66 -21.84 -6.90
CA TYR A 310 -4.79 -21.06 -6.01
C TYR A 310 -4.92 -21.50 -4.55
N VAL A 311 -6.14 -21.61 -4.01
CA VAL A 311 -6.36 -21.98 -2.61
C VAL A 311 -5.81 -23.37 -2.28
N ARG A 312 -5.94 -24.34 -3.20
CA ARG A 312 -5.48 -25.73 -3.01
C ARG A 312 -3.97 -25.88 -3.18
N ASP A 313 -3.42 -25.30 -4.25
CA ASP A 313 -2.09 -25.68 -4.75
C ASP A 313 -1.06 -24.53 -4.63
N GLY A 314 -1.51 -23.27 -4.57
CA GLY A 314 -0.62 -22.10 -4.60
C GLY A 314 -0.62 -21.21 -3.35
N ARG A 315 -1.60 -21.38 -2.45
CA ARG A 315 -1.79 -20.51 -1.28
C ARG A 315 -0.95 -21.02 -0.10
N PRO A 316 -0.08 -20.17 0.48
CA PRO A 316 0.65 -20.53 1.69
C PRO A 316 -0.28 -20.98 2.83
N ARG A 317 0.09 -22.06 3.53
CA ARG A 317 -0.68 -22.62 4.65
C ARG A 317 -0.56 -21.72 5.88
N ARG A 318 -1.55 -20.85 6.11
CA ARG A 318 -1.67 -19.97 7.28
C ARG A 318 -3.12 -19.89 7.76
N PRO A 319 -3.36 -19.66 9.07
CA PRO A 319 -4.71 -19.48 9.61
C PRO A 319 -5.39 -18.16 9.18
N GLU A 320 -4.71 -17.32 8.41
CA GLU A 320 -5.25 -16.10 7.82
C GLU A 320 -6.45 -16.42 6.91
N ARG A 321 -7.55 -15.65 7.02
CA ARG A 321 -8.77 -15.86 6.22
C ARG A 321 -8.83 -14.99 4.97
N THR A 322 -7.94 -14.01 4.84
CA THR A 322 -7.78 -13.22 3.63
C THR A 322 -7.42 -14.14 2.46
N LEU A 323 -8.11 -13.97 1.33
CA LEU A 323 -8.01 -14.85 0.17
C LEU A 323 -6.58 -14.87 -0.37
N PHE A 324 -6.03 -13.69 -0.67
CA PHE A 324 -4.72 -13.55 -1.30
C PHE A 324 -3.62 -13.18 -0.30
N LEU A 325 -2.52 -13.94 -0.34
CA LEU A 325 -1.35 -13.76 0.52
C LEU A 325 -0.09 -13.41 -0.30
N THR A 326 0.90 -12.81 0.38
CA THR A 326 2.27 -12.76 -0.13
C THR A 326 2.84 -14.17 -0.20
N LEU A 327 3.69 -14.43 -1.20
CA LEU A 327 4.34 -15.74 -1.40
C LEU A 327 5.69 -15.83 -0.71
N ASN A 328 6.30 -14.66 -0.44
CA ASN A 328 7.57 -14.56 0.25
C ASN A 328 7.31 -14.14 1.70
N ALA A 329 8.13 -14.68 2.60
CA ALA A 329 8.12 -14.31 4.01
C ALA A 329 8.44 -12.80 4.19
N PRO A 330 7.82 -12.10 5.17
CA PRO A 330 6.71 -12.57 6.01
C PRO A 330 5.44 -12.83 5.19
N ILE A 331 4.83 -14.01 5.38
CA ILE A 331 3.58 -14.38 4.72
C ILE A 331 2.43 -13.62 5.38
N ARG A 332 1.85 -12.68 4.65
CA ARG A 332 0.82 -11.74 5.11
C ARG A 332 -0.23 -11.48 4.03
N PRO A 333 -1.39 -10.88 4.36
CA PRO A 333 -2.33 -10.38 3.37
C PRO A 333 -1.64 -9.57 2.27
N ILE A 334 -2.02 -9.81 1.00
CA ILE A 334 -1.48 -9.05 -0.12
C ILE A 334 -1.91 -7.58 -0.02
N THR A 335 -1.00 -6.66 -0.35
CA THR A 335 -1.32 -5.22 -0.34
C THR A 335 -1.85 -4.76 -1.70
N THR A 336 -2.57 -3.63 -1.71
CA THR A 336 -3.02 -2.97 -2.95
C THR A 336 -1.87 -2.65 -3.90
N ARG A 337 -0.70 -2.26 -3.35
CA ARG A 337 0.53 -2.03 -4.10
C ARG A 337 1.06 -3.30 -4.75
N ALA A 338 1.06 -4.42 -4.02
CA ALA A 338 1.51 -5.71 -4.55
C ALA A 338 0.61 -6.21 -5.69
N ILE A 339 -0.72 -6.04 -5.60
CA ILE A 339 -1.63 -6.30 -6.71
C ILE A 339 -1.30 -5.41 -7.92
N GLY A 340 -1.01 -4.13 -7.69
CA GLY A 340 -0.54 -3.24 -8.76
C GLY A 340 0.75 -3.71 -9.44
N HIS A 341 1.68 -4.25 -8.66
CA HIS A 341 2.91 -4.85 -9.18
C HIS A 341 2.64 -6.13 -9.99
N VAL A 342 1.73 -7.00 -9.54
CA VAL A 342 1.31 -8.19 -10.29
C VAL A 342 0.78 -7.79 -11.67
N VAL A 343 -0.18 -6.87 -11.72
CA VAL A 343 -0.77 -6.40 -12.99
C VAL A 343 0.30 -5.80 -13.89
N ARG A 344 1.15 -4.90 -13.35
CA ARG A 344 2.24 -4.29 -14.13
C ARG A 344 3.18 -5.37 -14.68
N SER A 345 3.73 -6.22 -13.83
CA SER A 345 4.69 -7.26 -14.25
C SER A 345 4.14 -8.18 -15.35
N ARG A 346 2.83 -8.48 -15.33
CA ARG A 346 2.19 -9.32 -16.35
C ARG A 346 1.91 -8.55 -17.64
N LEU A 347 1.55 -7.27 -17.57
CA LEU A 347 1.44 -6.38 -18.74
C LEU A 347 2.79 -6.19 -19.46
N ASP A 348 3.88 -6.08 -18.70
CA ASP A 348 5.23 -5.96 -19.23
C ASP A 348 5.58 -7.16 -20.12
N ARG A 349 5.14 -8.38 -19.76
CA ARG A 349 5.39 -9.62 -20.51
C ARG A 349 4.69 -9.68 -21.86
N ILE A 350 3.62 -8.91 -22.07
CA ILE A 350 2.90 -8.86 -23.35
C ILE A 350 3.26 -7.63 -24.19
N GLY A 351 4.29 -6.88 -23.79
CA GLY A 351 4.78 -5.71 -24.51
C GLY A 351 3.99 -4.42 -24.25
N ILE A 352 3.05 -4.41 -23.31
CA ILE A 352 2.27 -3.21 -22.98
C ILE A 352 3.09 -2.33 -22.03
N THR A 353 3.75 -1.33 -22.62
CA THR A 353 4.60 -0.35 -21.95
C THR A 353 3.97 1.04 -22.02
N GLY A 354 3.83 1.76 -20.89
CA GLY A 354 3.13 3.06 -20.88
C GLY A 354 2.74 3.59 -19.50
N LYS A 355 2.00 4.72 -19.44
CA LYS A 355 1.64 5.38 -18.17
C LYS A 355 0.52 4.67 -17.37
N CYS A 356 -0.33 3.88 -18.02
CA CYS A 356 -1.50 3.24 -17.40
C CYS A 356 -1.31 1.73 -17.17
N ARG A 357 -0.42 1.37 -16.23
CA ARG A 357 0.00 -0.02 -15.97
C ARG A 357 -0.49 -0.60 -14.64
N GLY A 358 -1.70 -0.26 -14.24
CA GLY A 358 -2.24 -0.65 -12.93
C GLY A 358 -3.61 -1.32 -13.05
N PRO A 359 -4.16 -1.86 -11.94
CA PRO A 359 -5.45 -2.56 -11.92
C PRO A 359 -6.61 -1.73 -12.51
N HIS A 360 -6.49 -0.40 -12.47
CA HIS A 360 -7.45 0.51 -13.09
C HIS A 360 -7.60 0.30 -14.60
N VAL A 361 -6.55 -0.10 -15.33
CA VAL A 361 -6.66 -0.36 -16.78
C VAL A 361 -7.60 -1.53 -17.07
N LEU A 362 -7.55 -2.58 -16.24
CA LEU A 362 -8.43 -3.74 -16.35
C LEU A 362 -9.88 -3.36 -16.02
N ARG A 363 -10.07 -2.50 -15.02
CA ARG A 363 -11.41 -1.94 -14.72
C ARG A 363 -11.94 -1.09 -15.88
N HIS A 364 -11.08 -0.35 -16.58
CA HIS A 364 -11.48 0.38 -17.79
C HIS A 364 -11.86 -0.61 -18.90
N SER A 365 -11.12 -1.70 -19.11
CA SER A 365 -11.50 -2.78 -20.04
C SER A 365 -12.85 -3.38 -19.70
N THR A 366 -13.12 -3.71 -18.43
CA THR A 366 -14.43 -4.24 -18.01
C THR A 366 -15.54 -3.23 -18.28
N ALA A 367 -15.33 -1.95 -17.96
CA ALA A 367 -16.31 -0.91 -18.21
C ALA A 367 -16.63 -0.77 -19.71
N GLN A 368 -15.59 -0.75 -20.55
CA GLN A 368 -15.73 -0.65 -22.00
C GLN A 368 -16.44 -1.89 -22.56
N HIS A 369 -16.04 -3.09 -22.14
CA HIS A 369 -16.68 -4.34 -22.54
C HIS A 369 -18.18 -4.34 -22.24
N LEU A 370 -18.59 -3.91 -21.05
CA LEU A 370 -20.02 -3.84 -20.69
C LEU A 370 -20.78 -2.81 -21.54
N LEU A 371 -20.16 -1.66 -21.85
CA LEU A 371 -20.76 -0.65 -22.73
C LEU A 371 -20.90 -1.14 -24.17
N ASP A 372 -19.91 -1.86 -24.67
CA ASP A 372 -19.91 -2.45 -26.02
C ASP A 372 -21.00 -3.53 -26.15
N HIS A 373 -21.38 -4.18 -25.03
CA HIS A 373 -22.50 -5.14 -24.95
C HIS A 373 -23.84 -4.47 -24.66
N GLY A 374 -23.94 -3.14 -24.77
CA GLY A 374 -25.20 -2.41 -24.74
C GLY A 374 -25.70 -2.01 -23.35
N LEU A 375 -24.94 -2.29 -22.27
CA LEU A 375 -25.35 -1.83 -20.94
C LEU A 375 -25.33 -0.30 -20.85
N SER A 376 -26.32 0.26 -20.16
CA SER A 376 -26.38 1.69 -19.89
C SER A 376 -25.27 2.12 -18.94
N MET A 377 -24.94 3.41 -18.97
CA MET A 377 -23.97 4.01 -18.03
C MET A 377 -24.37 3.77 -16.57
N LYS A 378 -25.66 3.70 -16.26
CA LYS A 378 -26.12 3.40 -14.91
C LYS A 378 -25.79 1.97 -14.52
N GLU A 379 -26.12 1.00 -15.36
CA GLU A 379 -25.84 -0.43 -15.12
C GLU A 379 -24.33 -0.70 -14.99
N VAL A 380 -23.52 -0.09 -15.84
CA VAL A 380 -22.05 -0.15 -15.74
C VAL A 380 -21.57 0.46 -14.43
N GLY A 381 -22.15 1.60 -14.04
CA GLY A 381 -21.89 2.25 -12.75
C GLY A 381 -22.22 1.36 -11.57
N ASP A 382 -23.39 0.72 -11.59
CA ASP A 382 -23.87 -0.18 -10.53
C ASP A 382 -23.02 -1.45 -10.44
N TYR A 383 -22.71 -2.07 -11.59
CA TYR A 383 -21.82 -3.23 -11.69
C TYR A 383 -20.43 -2.93 -11.11
N LEU A 384 -19.86 -1.78 -11.46
CA LEU A 384 -18.56 -1.36 -10.97
C LEU A 384 -18.61 -0.76 -9.55
N GLY A 385 -19.80 -0.45 -9.04
CA GLY A 385 -20.09 0.23 -7.78
C GLY A 385 -19.54 1.65 -7.71
N HIS A 386 -19.91 2.47 -8.69
CA HIS A 386 -19.76 3.92 -8.67
C HIS A 386 -20.90 4.56 -7.88
N ARG A 387 -20.59 5.57 -7.07
CA ARG A 387 -21.61 6.31 -6.28
C ARG A 387 -22.31 7.42 -7.07
N GLY A 388 -21.70 7.89 -8.14
CA GLY A 388 -22.20 9.03 -8.90
C GLY A 388 -21.87 8.88 -10.37
N ILE A 389 -22.77 9.40 -11.20
CA ILE A 389 -22.70 9.30 -12.66
C ILE A 389 -21.40 9.89 -13.18
N SER A 390 -20.84 10.94 -12.54
CA SER A 390 -19.57 11.58 -12.94
C SER A 390 -18.38 10.63 -13.07
N ALA A 391 -18.26 9.63 -12.19
CA ALA A 391 -17.20 8.61 -12.30
C ALA A 391 -17.41 7.69 -13.51
N THR A 392 -18.66 7.50 -13.90
CA THR A 392 -19.08 6.72 -15.08
C THR A 392 -19.04 7.58 -16.34
N SER A 393 -19.32 8.89 -16.27
CA SER A 393 -19.25 9.86 -17.39
C SER A 393 -17.86 9.93 -18.02
N ALA A 394 -16.81 9.58 -17.27
CA ALA A 394 -15.47 9.35 -17.82
C ALA A 394 -15.47 8.35 -18.98
N TYR A 395 -16.34 7.32 -18.95
CA TYR A 395 -16.47 6.35 -20.05
C TYR A 395 -17.33 6.85 -21.22
N ALA A 396 -18.18 7.87 -21.03
CA ALA A 396 -19.07 8.37 -22.08
C ALA A 396 -18.29 9.00 -23.25
N ARG A 397 -17.14 9.62 -22.96
CA ARG A 397 -16.22 10.17 -23.99
C ARG A 397 -15.64 9.10 -24.92
N VAL A 398 -15.72 7.81 -24.57
CA VAL A 398 -15.26 6.71 -25.42
C VAL A 398 -16.26 6.40 -26.54
N ARG A 399 -17.55 6.74 -26.38
CA ARG A 399 -18.62 6.56 -27.40
C ARG A 399 -18.80 7.75 -28.35
N LEU A 400 -17.78 8.60 -28.55
CA LEU A 400 -17.88 9.69 -29.54
C LEU A 400 -18.16 9.18 -30.97
N GLY A 401 -17.74 7.96 -31.30
CA GLY A 401 -18.08 7.30 -32.57
C GLY A 401 -19.57 6.96 -32.68
N THR A 402 -20.15 6.31 -31.67
CA THR A 402 -21.58 5.94 -31.65
C THR A 402 -22.49 7.17 -31.57
N LEU A 403 -22.05 8.23 -30.88
CA LEU A 403 -22.76 9.51 -30.87
C LEU A 403 -22.74 10.21 -32.24
N ARG A 404 -21.69 10.01 -33.04
CA ARG A 404 -21.65 10.51 -34.44
C ARG A 404 -22.58 9.74 -35.37
N GLU A 405 -22.74 8.43 -35.18
CA GLU A 405 -23.70 7.63 -35.95
C GLU A 405 -25.16 8.03 -35.65
N VAL A 406 -25.48 8.25 -34.36
CA VAL A 406 -26.82 8.74 -33.96
C VAL A 406 -27.06 10.19 -34.40
N ALA A 407 -26.03 11.04 -34.39
CA ALA A 407 -26.13 12.41 -34.92
C ALA A 407 -26.11 12.49 -36.45
N GLY A 408 -25.70 11.40 -37.13
CA GLY A 408 -25.70 11.27 -38.58
C GLY A 408 -27.00 10.73 -39.15
N ILE A 409 -28.11 10.77 -38.40
CA ILE A 409 -29.45 10.56 -38.95
C ILE A 409 -29.68 11.67 -39.97
N ASP A 410 -29.85 11.26 -41.23
CA ASP A 410 -30.23 12.16 -42.31
C ASP A 410 -31.63 12.74 -42.04
N LEU A 411 -31.68 14.04 -41.81
CA LEU A 411 -32.90 14.79 -41.54
C LEU A 411 -33.53 15.36 -42.82
N GLU A 412 -32.96 15.11 -44.01
CA GLU A 412 -33.49 15.60 -45.29
C GLU A 412 -34.87 15.03 -45.64
N GLY A 413 -35.29 13.92 -45.01
CA GLY A 413 -36.63 13.35 -45.14
C GLY A 413 -37.70 13.92 -44.19
N LEU A 414 -37.37 14.93 -43.37
CA LEU A 414 -38.28 15.58 -42.42
C LEU A 414 -38.61 17.04 -42.78
N ALA A 415 -38.17 17.53 -43.95
CA ALA A 415 -38.39 18.89 -44.43
C ALA A 415 -39.64 19.00 -45.32
#